data_AF-A0A2N2YTD9-F1
#
_entry.id   AF-A0A2N2YTD9-F1
#
_cell.length_a   1.000
_cell.length_b   1.000
_cell.length_c   1.000
_cell.angle_alpha   90.00
_cell.angle_beta   90.00
_cell.angle_gamma   90.00
#
_symmetry.space_group_name_H-M   'P 1'
#
loop_
_entity.id
_entity.type
_entity.pdbx_description
1 polymer ?
#
loop_
_entity_poly.entity_id
_entity_poly.type
_entity_poly.pdbx_seq_one_letter_code
_entity_poly.pdbx_strand_id
1 'polypeptide(L)'
;MAKNELNTEAKILDAANSIFLLFGYHGTTLQQIADLAGIHKSAIHYYYRSKERLYFQVVNGVLDDILKTENGLISNQKVYEKQRWFLFTEMYNNQICFEKTIKELYLNDWDKKLNEIRELAKI
;
A
#
# COMPACT_ATOMS: atom_id res chain seq x y z
N MET A 1 -22.93 -9.27 14.80
CA MET A 1 -22.38 -7.93 14.48
C MET A 1 -21.11 -7.97 13.63
N ALA A 2 -20.30 -9.05 13.68
CA ALA A 2 -19.03 -9.18 12.92
C ALA A 2 -19.09 -9.11 11.37
N LYS A 3 -20.25 -9.34 10.73
CA LYS A 3 -20.34 -9.44 9.26
C LYS A 3 -20.24 -8.09 8.52
N ASN A 4 -20.54 -6.97 9.21
CA ASN A 4 -20.41 -5.61 8.65
C ASN A 4 -19.04 -4.97 8.92
N GLU A 5 -18.35 -5.38 9.98
CA GLU A 5 -17.05 -4.81 10.38
C GLU A 5 -15.94 -5.24 9.42
N LEU A 6 -15.89 -6.54 9.07
CA LEU A 6 -14.96 -7.06 8.05
C LEU A 6 -15.18 -6.41 6.68
N ASN A 7 -16.43 -6.06 6.35
CA ASN A 7 -16.76 -5.36 5.11
C ASN A 7 -16.22 -3.92 5.12
N THR A 8 -16.20 -3.26 6.27
CA THR A 8 -15.78 -1.86 6.40
C THR A 8 -14.26 -1.73 6.34
N GLU A 9 -13.54 -2.59 7.06
CA GLU A 9 -12.07 -2.62 6.99
C GLU A 9 -11.58 -2.91 5.57
N ALA A 10 -12.17 -3.91 4.89
CA ALA A 10 -11.84 -4.22 3.51
C ALA A 10 -12.09 -3.03 2.56
N LYS A 11 -13.25 -2.36 2.68
CA LYS A 11 -13.56 -1.14 1.92
C LYS A 11 -12.53 -0.03 2.14
N ILE A 12 -12.08 0.16 3.38
CA ILE A 12 -11.05 1.15 3.68
C ILE A 12 -9.75 0.78 2.96
N LEU A 13 -9.34 -0.47 3.04
CA LEU A 13 -8.09 -0.93 2.44
C LEU A 13 -8.13 -0.85 0.90
N ASP A 14 -9.24 -1.23 0.28
CA ASP A 14 -9.43 -1.16 -1.18
C ASP A 14 -9.40 0.29 -1.68
N ALA A 15 -10.08 1.20 -0.96
CA ALA A 15 -10.06 2.62 -1.27
C ALA A 15 -8.67 3.22 -1.03
N ALA A 16 -7.99 2.84 0.06
CA ALA A 16 -6.65 3.30 0.37
C ALA A 16 -5.67 2.86 -0.72
N ASN A 17 -5.71 1.60 -1.15
CA ASN A 17 -4.90 1.07 -2.24
C ASN A 17 -5.11 1.92 -3.51
N SER A 18 -6.37 2.15 -3.90
CA SER A 18 -6.70 2.96 -5.08
C SER A 18 -6.14 4.39 -5.01
N ILE A 19 -6.28 5.06 -3.86
CA ILE A 19 -5.87 6.45 -3.67
C ILE A 19 -4.34 6.57 -3.54
N PHE A 20 -3.68 5.69 -2.76
CA PHE A 20 -2.21 5.72 -2.64
C PHE A 20 -1.51 5.40 -3.95
N LEU A 21 -1.99 4.41 -4.73
CA LEU A 21 -1.42 4.11 -6.05
C LEU A 21 -1.64 5.25 -7.08
N LEU A 22 -2.54 6.19 -6.81
CA LEU A 22 -2.82 7.32 -7.69
C LEU A 22 -2.08 8.60 -7.27
N PHE A 23 -2.01 8.89 -5.97
CA PHE A 23 -1.51 10.16 -5.44
C PHE A 23 -0.22 10.04 -4.61
N GLY A 24 0.26 8.82 -4.38
CA GLY A 24 1.38 8.54 -3.47
C GLY A 24 1.03 8.84 -2.00
N TYR A 25 1.99 8.65 -1.11
CA TYR A 25 1.78 8.92 0.31
C TYR A 25 1.49 10.39 0.55
N HIS A 26 2.34 11.30 0.10
CA HIS A 26 2.21 12.73 0.40
C HIS A 26 0.95 13.38 -0.19
N GLY A 27 0.53 12.98 -1.40
CA GLY A 27 -0.67 13.51 -2.06
C GLY A 27 -1.99 12.94 -1.54
N THR A 28 -1.95 11.89 -0.72
CA THR A 28 -3.14 11.22 -0.18
C THR A 28 -3.61 11.82 1.14
N THR A 29 -4.92 11.98 1.31
CA THR A 29 -5.55 12.33 2.59
C THR A 29 -6.49 11.22 3.06
N LEU A 30 -6.66 11.09 4.38
CA LEU A 30 -7.65 10.16 4.94
C LEU A 30 -9.09 10.53 4.57
N GLN A 31 -9.35 11.78 4.19
CA GLN A 31 -10.67 12.20 3.73
C GLN A 31 -10.98 11.62 2.34
N GLN A 32 -10.04 11.73 1.38
CA GLN A 32 -10.20 11.12 0.06
C GLN A 32 -10.47 9.60 0.13
N ILE A 33 -9.78 8.90 1.05
CA ILE A 33 -10.00 7.47 1.27
C ILE A 33 -11.40 7.22 1.83
N ALA A 34 -11.83 8.01 2.82
CA ALA A 34 -13.16 7.88 3.42
C ALA A 34 -14.28 8.13 2.40
N ASP A 35 -14.11 9.17 1.57
CA ASP A 35 -15.06 9.53 0.52
C ASP A 35 -15.17 8.41 -0.52
N LEU A 36 -14.04 7.85 -0.97
CA LEU A 36 -14.04 6.74 -1.94
C LEU A 36 -14.63 5.45 -1.34
N ALA A 37 -14.36 5.16 -0.08
CA ALA A 37 -14.91 3.99 0.62
C ALA A 37 -16.40 4.16 1.02
N GLY A 38 -16.96 5.36 0.91
CA GLY A 38 -18.33 5.67 1.31
C GLY A 38 -18.56 5.55 2.82
N ILE A 39 -17.57 5.95 3.62
CA ILE A 39 -17.59 5.84 5.08
C ILE A 39 -17.22 7.17 5.77
N HIS A 40 -17.43 7.25 7.07
CA HIS A 40 -16.89 8.34 7.86
C HIS A 40 -15.39 8.17 8.12
N LYS A 41 -14.63 9.26 8.03
CA LYS A 41 -13.18 9.32 8.33
C LYS A 41 -12.83 8.79 9.73
N SER A 42 -13.74 8.93 10.70
CA SER A 42 -13.56 8.38 12.06
C SER A 42 -13.41 6.86 12.06
N ALA A 43 -14.05 6.14 11.13
CA ALA A 43 -13.89 4.69 11.00
C ALA A 43 -12.46 4.34 10.58
N ILE A 44 -11.82 5.12 9.70
CA ILE A 44 -10.41 4.88 9.33
C ILE A 44 -9.49 5.01 10.57
N HIS A 45 -9.73 6.02 11.41
CA HIS A 45 -8.98 6.18 12.66
C HIS A 45 -9.25 5.04 13.65
N TYR A 46 -10.44 4.46 13.65
CA TYR A 46 -10.76 3.29 14.48
C TYR A 46 -9.94 2.07 14.06
N TYR A 47 -9.91 1.73 12.76
CA TYR A 47 -9.22 0.54 12.24
C TYR A 47 -7.69 0.70 12.19
N TYR A 48 -7.19 1.79 11.60
CA TYR A 48 -5.77 1.93 11.28
C TYR A 48 -5.01 2.90 12.16
N ARG A 49 -5.70 3.71 12.99
CA ARG A 49 -5.14 4.74 13.89
C ARG A 49 -4.46 5.92 13.19
N SER A 50 -3.59 5.67 12.22
CA SER A 50 -2.82 6.67 11.48
C SER A 50 -2.76 6.36 9.98
N LYS A 51 -2.44 7.41 9.20
CA LYS A 51 -2.19 7.28 7.76
C LYS A 51 -0.96 6.40 7.47
N GLU A 52 0.08 6.49 8.30
CA GLU A 52 1.27 5.62 8.19
C GLU A 52 0.93 4.14 8.33
N ARG A 53 0.05 3.78 9.27
CA ARG A 53 -0.37 2.38 9.46
C ARG A 53 -1.23 1.86 8.31
N LEU A 54 -2.10 2.70 7.77
CA LEU A 54 -2.86 2.34 6.57
C LEU A 54 -1.96 2.21 5.34
N TYR A 55 -1.01 3.12 5.19
CA TYR A 55 0.02 3.06 4.14
C TYR A 55 0.86 1.78 4.24
N PHE A 56 1.30 1.41 5.44
CA PHE A 56 2.01 0.15 5.68
C PHE A 56 1.24 -1.06 5.15
N GLN A 57 -0.07 -1.14 5.43
CA GLN A 57 -0.92 -2.24 4.96
C GLN A 57 -1.05 -2.26 3.44
N VAL A 58 -1.13 -1.09 2.81
CA VAL A 58 -1.17 -0.98 1.34
C VAL A 58 0.15 -1.41 0.71
N VAL A 59 1.30 -0.94 1.21
CA VAL A 59 2.61 -1.34 0.69
C VAL A 59 2.83 -2.84 0.86
N ASN A 60 2.43 -3.42 1.99
CA ASN A 60 2.50 -4.86 2.21
C ASN A 60 1.70 -5.63 1.14
N GLY A 61 0.45 -5.24 0.91
CA GLY A 61 -0.39 -5.87 -0.12
C GLY A 61 0.17 -5.73 -1.54
N VAL A 62 0.74 -4.56 -1.87
CA VAL A 62 1.38 -4.33 -3.18
C VAL A 62 2.58 -5.25 -3.38
N LEU A 63 3.43 -5.40 -2.37
CA LEU A 63 4.59 -6.30 -2.46
C LEU A 63 4.16 -7.76 -2.58
N ASP A 64 3.15 -8.19 -1.82
CA ASP A 64 2.59 -9.53 -1.94
C ASP A 64 2.03 -9.82 -3.34
N ASP A 65 1.35 -8.85 -3.95
CA ASP A 65 0.80 -8.98 -5.31
C ASP A 65 1.90 -9.06 -6.39
N ILE A 66 2.97 -8.27 -6.24
CA ILE A 66 4.14 -8.32 -7.13
C ILE A 66 4.80 -9.71 -7.05
N LEU A 67 5.04 -10.22 -5.84
CA LEU A 67 5.64 -11.55 -5.64
C LEU A 67 4.78 -12.66 -6.26
N LYS A 68 3.45 -12.58 -6.13
CA LYS A 68 2.54 -13.53 -6.76
C LYS A 68 2.58 -13.44 -8.29
N THR A 69 2.69 -12.24 -8.83
CA THR A 69 2.78 -12.01 -10.28
C THR A 69 4.07 -12.61 -10.84
N GLU A 70 5.20 -12.42 -10.18
CA GLU A 70 6.51 -13.00 -10.59
C GLU A 70 6.52 -14.53 -10.53
N ASN A 71 5.84 -15.10 -9.54
CA ASN A 71 5.63 -16.55 -9.45
C ASN A 71 4.59 -17.10 -10.45
N GLY A 72 4.03 -16.26 -11.32
CA GLY A 72 3.04 -16.64 -12.32
C GLY A 72 1.65 -16.98 -11.75
N LEU A 73 1.36 -16.61 -10.51
CA LEU A 73 0.09 -16.92 -9.83
C LEU A 73 -1.04 -15.96 -10.23
N ILE A 74 -0.70 -14.76 -10.73
CA ILE A 74 -1.65 -13.72 -11.15
C ILE A 74 -1.15 -13.13 -12.48
N SER A 75 -2.06 -12.84 -13.43
CA SER A 75 -1.70 -12.43 -14.80
C SER A 75 -2.27 -11.07 -15.23
N ASN A 76 -2.20 -10.04 -14.37
CA ASN A 76 -2.70 -8.69 -14.70
C ASN A 76 -1.56 -7.67 -14.88
N GLN A 77 -1.06 -7.58 -16.12
CA GLN A 77 0.09 -6.73 -16.46
C GLN A 77 -0.14 -5.24 -16.16
N LYS A 78 -1.34 -4.70 -16.40
CA LYS A 78 -1.64 -3.28 -16.12
C LYS A 78 -1.58 -2.96 -14.62
N VAL A 79 -2.08 -3.87 -13.78
CA VAL A 79 -2.04 -3.70 -12.32
C VAL A 79 -0.60 -3.77 -11.83
N TYR A 80 0.17 -4.74 -12.33
CA TYR A 80 1.59 -4.90 -12.02
C TYR A 80 2.40 -3.63 -12.37
N GLU A 81 2.18 -3.04 -13.54
CA GLU A 81 2.84 -1.79 -13.95
C GLU A 81 2.49 -0.62 -13.01
N LYS A 82 1.22 -0.47 -12.63
CA LYS A 82 0.79 0.58 -11.69
C LYS A 82 1.42 0.39 -10.31
N GLN A 83 1.48 -0.85 -9.83
CA GLN A 83 2.11 -1.21 -8.55
C GLN A 83 3.62 -0.92 -8.56
N ARG A 84 4.33 -1.31 -9.63
CA ARG A 84 5.75 -0.98 -9.81
C ARG A 84 5.99 0.53 -9.82
N TRP A 85 5.19 1.27 -10.58
CA TRP A 85 5.29 2.74 -10.64
C TRP A 85 5.08 3.36 -9.26
N PHE A 86 4.06 2.89 -8.52
CA PHE A 86 3.81 3.35 -7.16
C PHE A 86 5.03 3.14 -6.26
N LEU A 87 5.59 1.92 -6.20
CA LEU A 87 6.78 1.63 -5.39
C LEU A 87 7.97 2.52 -5.80
N PHE A 88 8.21 2.65 -7.11
CA PHE A 88 9.26 3.53 -7.63
C PHE A 88 9.07 4.96 -7.10
N THR A 89 7.89 5.54 -7.28
CA THR A 89 7.65 6.93 -6.85
C THR A 89 7.75 7.12 -5.34
N GLU A 90 7.28 6.17 -4.54
CA GLU A 90 7.35 6.26 -3.08
C GLU A 90 8.78 6.18 -2.56
N MET A 91 9.64 5.39 -3.20
CA MET A 91 11.04 5.29 -2.80
C MET A 91 11.79 6.63 -2.91
N TYR A 92 11.46 7.45 -3.90
CA TYR A 92 12.12 8.75 -4.10
C TYR A 92 11.40 9.89 -3.38
N ASN A 93 10.06 9.91 -3.44
CA ASN A 93 9.27 11.03 -2.93
C ASN A 93 8.91 10.88 -1.45
N ASN A 94 8.93 9.66 -0.92
CA ASN A 94 8.54 9.33 0.45
C ASN A 94 9.56 8.39 1.13
N GLN A 95 10.85 8.59 0.81
CA GLN A 95 11.95 7.67 1.18
C GLN A 95 11.93 7.27 2.66
N ILE A 96 11.78 8.23 3.58
CA ILE A 96 11.86 7.96 5.03
C ILE A 96 10.75 7.00 5.49
N CYS A 97 9.50 7.27 5.09
CA CYS A 97 8.37 6.42 5.48
C CYS A 97 8.39 5.08 4.72
N PHE A 98 8.81 5.09 3.45
CA PHE A 98 9.00 3.89 2.66
C PHE A 98 10.04 2.96 3.30
N GLU A 99 11.25 3.45 3.60
CA GLU A 99 12.30 2.67 4.25
C GLU A 99 11.88 2.16 5.62
N LYS A 100 11.19 2.99 6.43
CA LYS A 100 10.60 2.56 7.70
C LYS A 100 9.62 1.39 7.48
N THR A 101 8.78 1.47 6.46
CA THR A 101 7.81 0.42 6.11
C THR A 101 8.52 -0.87 5.71
N ILE A 102 9.55 -0.81 4.86
CA ILE A 102 10.34 -1.99 4.48
C ILE A 102 11.07 -2.61 5.68
N LYS A 103 11.63 -1.78 6.58
CA LYS A 103 12.26 -2.26 7.83
C LYS A 103 11.27 -2.98 8.72
N GLU A 104 10.04 -2.46 8.85
CA GLU A 104 8.99 -3.10 9.65
C GLU A 104 8.49 -4.41 9.00
N LEU A 105 8.44 -4.50 7.67
CA LEU A 105 8.01 -5.71 6.95
C LEU A 105 9.08 -6.81 6.94
N TYR A 106 10.36 -6.45 6.85
CA TYR A 106 11.47 -7.39 6.64
C TYR A 106 12.58 -7.20 7.68
N LEU A 107 12.24 -7.37 8.96
CA LEU A 107 13.12 -7.08 10.11
C LEU A 107 14.59 -7.55 9.96
N ASN A 108 14.83 -8.73 9.39
CA ASN A 108 16.17 -9.33 9.30
C ASN A 108 16.88 -9.09 7.94
N ASP A 109 16.13 -8.78 6.88
CA ASP A 109 16.64 -8.75 5.49
C ASP A 109 16.21 -7.48 4.74
N TRP A 110 15.87 -6.41 5.46
CA TRP A 110 15.29 -5.20 4.87
C TRP A 110 16.21 -4.55 3.84
N ASP A 111 17.54 -4.54 4.05
CA ASP A 111 18.50 -3.99 3.09
C ASP A 111 18.47 -4.75 1.76
N LYS A 112 18.46 -6.09 1.83
CA LYS A 112 18.37 -6.95 0.66
C LYS A 112 17.04 -6.73 -0.06
N LYS A 113 15.93 -6.71 0.69
CA LYS A 113 14.58 -6.49 0.14
C LYS A 113 14.44 -5.10 -0.49
N LEU A 114 15.01 -4.07 0.12
CA LEU A 114 15.01 -2.73 -0.44
C LEU A 114 15.77 -2.69 -1.77
N ASN A 115 16.89 -3.40 -1.89
CA ASN A 115 17.63 -3.50 -3.14
C ASN A 115 16.89 -4.32 -4.20
N GLU A 116 16.24 -5.43 -3.83
CA GLU A 116 15.36 -6.17 -4.74
C GLU A 116 14.25 -5.26 -5.28
N ILE A 117 13.56 -4.52 -4.41
CA ILE A 117 12.51 -3.58 -4.82
C ILE A 117 13.09 -2.47 -5.72
N ARG A 118 14.33 -1.99 -5.46
CA ARG A 118 15.01 -1.04 -6.35
C ARG A 118 15.20 -1.60 -7.75
N GLU A 119 15.72 -2.81 -7.88
CA GLU A 119 15.91 -3.44 -9.19
C GLU A 119 14.58 -3.70 -9.88
N LEU A 120 13.57 -4.17 -9.14
CA LEU A 120 12.22 -4.36 -9.65
C LEU A 120 11.59 -3.04 -10.10
N ALA A 121 11.85 -1.93 -9.43
CA ALA A 121 11.27 -0.64 -9.74
C ALA A 121 12.02 0.12 -10.84
N LYS A 122 13.17 -0.34 -11.34
CA LYS A 122 13.88 0.30 -12.46
C LYS A 122 13.02 0.22 -13.72
N ILE A 123 12.71 1.39 -14.28
CA ILE A 123 11.92 1.58 -15.51
C ILE A 123 12.87 2.01 -16.62
#